data_AF-A0A7I4YI12-F1
#
_entry.id   AF-A0A7I4YI12-F1
#
_cell.length_a   1.000
_cell.length_b   1.000
_cell.length_c   1.000
_cell.angle_alpha   90.00
_cell.angle_beta   90.00
_cell.angle_gamma   90.00
#
_symmetry.space_group_name_H-M   'P 1'
#
loop_
_entity.id
_entity.type
_entity.pdbx_description
1 polymer ?
#
loop_
_entity_poly.entity_id
_entity_poly.type
_entity_poly.pdbx_seq_one_letter_code
_entity_poly.pdbx_strand_id
1 'polypeptide(L)'
;MKLLISFCFFAVTAAHLSYYFMEMFHPPFINDASWDAQHEYYQILFNKTLTITEQKKEVRAWAEENDLTKEVESFFSQIGEGVVDMNKNVSKLIHALPVAFRNLTKILRNEHQTLSQMQNSMDKLKAEHPAVFSVLDTAMKEVMGENDGPHGSQAKPQELRFPLPSIPRRQLSPRVRRQMGLENSRSIWGFK
;
A
#
# COMPACT_ATOMS: atom_id res chain seq x y z
N MET A 1 -6.89 -5.18 30.77
CA MET A 1 -5.74 -5.65 29.97
C MET A 1 -6.08 -6.84 29.04
N LYS A 2 -7.29 -6.90 28.45
CA LYS A 2 -7.66 -7.95 27.47
C LYS A 2 -7.93 -7.42 26.05
N LEU A 3 -8.00 -6.10 25.87
CA LEU A 3 -8.29 -5.45 24.58
C LEU A 3 -7.03 -5.06 23.78
N LEU A 4 -5.88 -4.85 24.43
CA LEU A 4 -4.63 -4.47 23.76
C LEU A 4 -3.95 -5.63 23.02
N ILE A 5 -4.20 -6.87 23.42
CA ILE A 5 -3.60 -8.05 22.76
C ILE A 5 -4.34 -8.34 21.45
N SER A 6 -5.63 -7.99 21.33
CA SER A 6 -6.39 -8.22 20.11
C SER A 6 -5.98 -7.30 18.95
N PHE A 7 -5.58 -6.05 19.23
CA PHE A 7 -5.20 -5.09 18.18
C PHE A 7 -3.87 -5.45 17.50
N CYS A 8 -2.94 -6.07 18.24
CA CYS A 8 -1.64 -6.48 17.69
C CYS A 8 -1.75 -7.66 16.70
N PHE A 9 -2.71 -8.58 16.87
CA PHE A 9 -2.87 -9.71 15.94
C PHE A 9 -3.53 -9.31 14.62
N PHE A 10 -4.49 -8.37 14.62
CA PHE A 10 -5.10 -7.86 13.39
C PHE A 10 -4.13 -7.00 12.56
N ALA A 11 -3.25 -6.23 13.22
CA ALA A 11 -2.27 -5.41 12.51
C ALA A 11 -1.24 -6.25 11.74
N VAL A 12 -0.80 -7.39 12.29
CA VAL A 12 0.21 -8.26 11.65
C VAL A 12 -0.37 -9.01 10.46
N THR A 13 -1.60 -9.54 10.56
CA THR A 13 -2.26 -10.22 9.43
C THR A 13 -2.67 -9.25 8.32
N ALA A 14 -3.14 -8.05 8.67
CA ALA A 14 -3.46 -7.00 7.71
C ALA A 14 -2.21 -6.46 7.01
N ALA A 15 -1.09 -6.26 7.73
CA ALA A 15 0.18 -5.85 7.13
C ALA A 15 0.76 -6.91 6.18
N HIS A 16 0.61 -8.20 6.54
CA HIS A 16 1.01 -9.30 5.68
C HIS A 16 0.19 -9.31 4.38
N LEU A 17 -1.13 -9.12 4.47
CA LEU A 17 -2.02 -9.05 3.32
C LEU A 17 -1.75 -7.80 2.46
N SER A 18 -1.54 -6.64 3.08
CA SER A 18 -1.25 -5.40 2.35
C SER A 18 0.11 -5.45 1.65
N TYR A 19 1.13 -6.01 2.29
CA TYR A 19 2.45 -6.20 1.69
C TYR A 19 2.39 -7.17 0.50
N TYR A 20 1.71 -8.31 0.68
CA TYR A 20 1.47 -9.25 -0.42
C TYR A 20 0.75 -8.58 -1.59
N PHE A 21 -0.31 -7.82 -1.31
CA PHE A 21 -1.10 -7.19 -2.34
C PHE A 21 -0.33 -6.07 -3.08
N MET A 22 0.47 -5.28 -2.36
CA MET A 22 1.30 -4.23 -2.96
C MET A 22 2.37 -4.81 -3.88
N GLU A 23 3.11 -5.84 -3.43
CA GLU A 23 4.19 -6.43 -4.23
C GLU A 23 3.64 -7.16 -5.46
N MET A 24 2.56 -7.94 -5.30
CA MET A 24 1.96 -8.71 -6.40
C MET A 24 1.24 -7.85 -7.45
N PHE A 25 0.90 -6.60 -7.16
CA PHE A 25 0.17 -5.72 -8.09
C PHE A 25 1.02 -5.27 -9.30
N HIS A 26 2.34 -5.25 -9.19
CA HIS A 26 3.19 -4.89 -10.32
C HIS A 26 4.55 -5.58 -10.27
N PRO A 27 4.59 -6.92 -10.42
CA PRO A 27 5.83 -7.65 -10.29
C PRO A 27 6.77 -7.30 -11.47
N PRO A 28 8.10 -7.26 -11.26
CA PRO A 28 9.04 -6.82 -12.29
C PRO A 28 8.92 -7.61 -13.60
N PHE A 29 8.67 -8.92 -13.51
CA PHE A 29 8.54 -9.84 -14.64
C PHE A 29 7.31 -9.60 -15.52
N ILE A 30 6.33 -8.83 -15.04
CA ILE A 30 5.09 -8.60 -15.81
C ILE A 30 5.35 -7.80 -17.08
N ASN A 31 6.43 -7.01 -17.11
CA ASN A 31 6.82 -6.20 -18.26
C ASN A 31 7.35 -7.04 -19.42
N ASP A 32 7.86 -8.23 -19.14
CA ASP A 32 8.38 -9.16 -20.14
C ASP A 32 7.26 -10.00 -20.78
N ALA A 33 6.08 -10.00 -20.15
CA ALA A 33 4.90 -10.71 -20.63
C ALA A 33 4.17 -9.93 -21.75
N SER A 34 3.52 -10.65 -22.65
CA SER A 34 2.63 -10.05 -23.66
C SER A 34 1.44 -9.33 -23.01
N TRP A 35 0.79 -8.41 -23.73
CA TRP A 35 -0.37 -7.68 -23.20
C TRP A 35 -1.51 -8.61 -22.75
N ASP A 36 -1.77 -9.67 -23.51
CA ASP A 36 -2.79 -10.67 -23.15
C ASP A 36 -2.39 -11.43 -21.88
N ALA A 37 -1.13 -11.83 -21.77
CA ALA A 37 -0.59 -12.50 -20.59
C ALA A 37 -0.64 -11.62 -19.34
N GLN A 38 -0.33 -10.32 -19.47
CA GLN A 38 -0.50 -9.36 -18.37
C GLN A 38 -1.95 -9.30 -17.91
N HIS A 39 -2.90 -9.28 -18.84
CA HIS A 39 -4.32 -9.24 -18.51
C HIS A 39 -4.76 -10.49 -17.73
N GLU A 40 -4.34 -11.68 -18.16
CA GLU A 40 -4.61 -12.96 -17.48
C GLU A 40 -4.03 -12.99 -16.07
N TYR A 41 -2.78 -12.55 -15.90
CA TYR A 41 -2.16 -12.40 -14.58
C TYR A 41 -3.01 -11.54 -13.65
N TYR A 42 -3.49 -10.39 -14.12
CA TYR A 42 -4.34 -9.51 -13.33
C TYR A 42 -5.71 -10.10 -13.02
N GLN A 43 -6.28 -10.91 -13.93
CA GLN A 43 -7.52 -11.63 -13.64
C GLN A 43 -7.33 -12.64 -12.50
N ILE A 44 -6.21 -13.36 -12.47
CA ILE A 44 -5.85 -14.27 -11.37
C ILE A 44 -5.64 -13.49 -10.07
N LEU A 45 -4.92 -12.36 -10.13
CA LEU A 45 -4.62 -11.54 -8.96
C LEU A 45 -5.86 -10.93 -8.30
N PHE A 46 -6.80 -10.43 -9.10
CA PHE A 46 -8.03 -9.81 -8.59
C PHE A 46 -9.18 -10.80 -8.36
N ASN A 47 -8.94 -12.09 -8.55
CA ASN A 47 -9.93 -13.10 -8.26
C ASN A 47 -10.16 -13.20 -6.74
N LYS A 48 -11.31 -12.70 -6.29
CA LYS A 48 -11.69 -12.66 -4.87
C LYS A 48 -12.12 -14.01 -4.29
N THR A 49 -12.26 -15.05 -5.11
CA THR A 49 -12.69 -16.38 -4.66
C THR A 49 -11.53 -17.32 -4.39
N LEU A 50 -10.34 -17.04 -4.92
CA LEU A 50 -9.16 -17.87 -4.71
C LEU A 50 -8.52 -17.59 -3.34
N THR A 51 -8.09 -18.65 -2.67
CA THR A 51 -7.13 -18.52 -1.56
C THR A 51 -5.77 -18.06 -2.10
N ILE A 52 -4.90 -17.53 -1.23
CA ILE A 52 -3.54 -17.13 -1.62
C ILE A 52 -2.75 -18.31 -2.21
N THR A 53 -2.91 -19.51 -1.63
CA THR A 53 -2.25 -20.72 -2.12
C THR A 53 -2.73 -21.11 -3.51
N GLU A 54 -4.04 -21.05 -3.75
CA GLU A 54 -4.63 -21.31 -5.07
C GLU A 54 -4.20 -20.24 -6.08
N GLN A 55 -4.25 -18.96 -5.71
CA GLN A 55 -3.78 -17.87 -6.54
C GLN A 55 -2.33 -18.07 -6.97
N LYS A 56 -1.43 -18.43 -6.04
CA LYS A 56 -0.04 -18.75 -6.37
C LYS A 56 0.09 -19.96 -7.29
N LYS A 57 -0.79 -20.95 -7.16
CA LYS A 57 -0.82 -22.12 -8.04
C LYS A 57 -1.25 -21.72 -9.45
N GLU A 58 -2.28 -20.90 -9.60
CA GLU A 58 -2.74 -20.37 -10.89
C GLU A 58 -1.67 -19.48 -11.54
N VAL A 59 -1.00 -18.62 -10.77
CA VAL A 59 0.12 -17.80 -11.29
C VAL A 59 1.28 -18.67 -11.78
N ARG A 60 1.58 -19.80 -11.11
CA ARG A 60 2.61 -20.74 -11.61
C ARG A 60 2.19 -21.40 -12.92
N ALA A 61 0.94 -21.85 -13.03
CA ALA A 61 0.43 -22.42 -14.27
C ALA A 61 0.49 -21.40 -15.41
N TRP A 62 0.05 -20.17 -15.16
CA TRP A 62 0.19 -19.04 -16.09
C TRP A 62 1.66 -18.78 -16.48
N ALA A 63 2.59 -18.90 -15.54
CA ALA A 63 4.02 -18.70 -15.79
C ALA A 63 4.62 -19.78 -16.69
N GLU A 64 4.18 -21.04 -16.55
CA GLU A 64 4.58 -22.15 -17.43
C GLU A 64 4.09 -21.92 -18.87
N GLU A 65 2.87 -21.41 -19.04
CA GLU A 65 2.29 -21.11 -20.37
C GLU A 65 2.97 -19.92 -21.07
N ASN A 66 3.62 -19.03 -20.31
CA ASN A 66 4.23 -17.80 -20.82
C ASN A 66 5.77 -17.79 -20.75
N ASP A 67 6.40 -18.93 -20.44
CA ASP A 67 7.85 -19.08 -20.29
C ASP A 67 8.48 -18.15 -19.21
N LEU A 68 7.73 -17.85 -18.13
CA LEU A 68 8.12 -16.96 -17.03
C LEU A 68 8.33 -17.69 -15.68
N THR A 69 8.47 -19.02 -15.70
CA THR A 69 8.53 -19.84 -14.48
C THR A 69 9.67 -19.43 -13.54
N LYS A 70 10.86 -19.11 -14.07
CA LYS A 70 12.02 -18.76 -13.25
C LYS A 70 11.81 -17.42 -12.54
N GLU A 71 11.26 -16.46 -13.25
CA GLU A 71 10.98 -15.11 -12.80
C GLU A 71 9.92 -15.12 -11.71
N VAL A 72 8.85 -15.89 -11.89
CA VAL A 72 7.77 -16.06 -10.90
C VAL A 72 8.25 -16.74 -9.64
N GLU A 73 9.03 -17.83 -9.73
CA GLU A 73 9.55 -18.52 -8.55
C GLU A 73 10.56 -17.64 -7.77
N SER A 74 11.44 -16.94 -8.48
CA SER A 74 12.36 -15.97 -7.87
C SER A 74 11.59 -14.88 -7.12
N PHE A 75 10.56 -14.32 -7.76
CA PHE A 75 9.71 -13.30 -7.17
C PHE A 75 8.95 -13.80 -5.93
N PHE A 76 8.39 -15.01 -5.98
CA PHE A 76 7.70 -15.61 -4.82
C PHE A 76 8.64 -15.86 -3.65
N SER A 77 9.89 -16.26 -3.92
CA SER A 77 10.93 -16.36 -2.88
C SER A 77 11.24 -15.00 -2.27
N GLN A 78 11.45 -13.98 -3.11
CA GLN A 78 11.75 -12.61 -2.67
C GLN A 78 10.62 -12.02 -1.79
N ILE A 79 9.35 -12.18 -2.17
CA ILE A 79 8.23 -11.76 -1.32
C ILE A 79 8.26 -12.51 0.01
N GLY A 80 8.52 -13.82 -0.01
CA GLY A 80 8.61 -14.64 1.20
C GLY A 80 9.65 -14.11 2.19
N GLU A 81 10.85 -13.78 1.70
CA GLU A 81 11.92 -13.18 2.50
C GLU A 81 11.54 -11.77 2.98
N GLY A 82 10.97 -10.93 2.09
CA GLY A 82 10.51 -9.58 2.41
C GLY A 82 9.50 -9.54 3.55
N VAL A 83 8.57 -10.51 3.61
CA VAL A 83 7.63 -10.65 4.73
C VAL A 83 8.34 -10.93 6.05
N VAL A 84 9.36 -11.80 6.05
CA VAL A 84 10.12 -12.13 7.27
C VAL A 84 10.85 -10.89 7.79
N ASP A 85 11.50 -10.15 6.89
CA ASP A 85 12.22 -8.92 7.25
C ASP A 85 11.29 -7.80 7.69
N MET A 86 10.16 -7.62 7.01
CA MET A 86 9.10 -6.69 7.43
C MET A 86 8.64 -7.02 8.85
N ASN A 87 8.29 -8.27 9.13
CA ASN A 87 7.82 -8.69 10.46
C ASN A 87 8.86 -8.44 11.55
N LYS A 88 10.14 -8.72 11.26
CA LYS A 88 11.25 -8.43 12.17
C LYS A 88 11.38 -6.94 12.47
N ASN A 89 11.24 -6.09 11.45
CA ASN A 89 11.34 -4.64 11.60
C ASN A 89 10.15 -4.05 12.35
N VAL A 90 8.92 -4.51 12.06
CA VAL A 90 7.70 -4.14 12.80
C VAL A 90 7.83 -4.56 14.27
N SER A 91 8.31 -5.77 14.55
CA SER A 91 8.55 -6.24 15.92
C SER A 91 9.51 -5.33 16.69
N LYS A 92 10.65 -4.97 16.09
CA LYS A 92 11.60 -4.00 16.69
C LYS A 92 10.94 -2.66 17.00
N LEU A 93 10.12 -2.15 16.09
CA LEU A 93 9.38 -0.90 16.27
C LEU A 93 8.42 -1.00 17.46
N ILE A 94 7.60 -2.06 17.52
CA ILE A 94 6.66 -2.31 18.61
C ILE A 94 7.37 -2.38 19.96
N HIS A 95 8.56 -3.00 20.02
CA HIS A 95 9.34 -3.07 21.26
C HIS A 95 9.92 -1.71 21.69
N ALA A 96 10.28 -0.85 20.74
CA ALA A 96 10.82 0.48 21.03
C ALA A 96 9.72 1.51 21.41
N LEU A 97 8.50 1.32 20.91
CA LEU A 97 7.40 2.27 21.04
C LEU A 97 7.08 2.67 22.49
N PRO A 98 6.97 1.76 23.47
CA PRO A 98 6.67 2.13 24.86
C PRO A 98 7.77 2.97 25.51
N VAL A 99 9.03 2.74 25.14
CA VAL A 99 10.17 3.52 25.65
C VAL A 99 10.12 4.93 25.09
N ALA A 100 9.96 5.05 23.77
CA ALA A 100 9.86 6.34 23.10
C ALA A 100 8.66 7.16 23.60
N PHE A 101 7.50 6.53 23.81
CA PHE A 101 6.33 7.21 24.38
C PHE A 101 6.57 7.74 25.80
N ARG A 102 7.28 6.98 26.66
CA ARG A 102 7.68 7.46 27.99
C ARG A 102 8.62 8.66 27.90
N ASN A 103 9.59 8.64 27.00
CA ASN A 103 10.53 9.75 26.80
C ASN A 103 9.81 10.99 26.29
N LEU A 104 8.92 10.84 25.30
CA LEU A 104 8.04 11.89 24.82
C LEU A 104 7.22 12.51 25.95
N THR A 105 6.58 11.68 26.78
CA THR A 105 5.79 12.15 27.93
C THR A 105 6.65 12.93 28.93
N LYS A 106 7.89 12.49 29.19
CA LYS A 106 8.82 13.22 30.07
C LYS A 106 9.18 14.59 29.49
N ILE A 107 9.41 14.67 28.18
CA ILE A 107 9.66 15.93 27.49
C ILE A 107 8.43 16.82 27.66
N LEU A 108 7.24 16.37 27.30
CA LEU A 108 6.02 17.19 27.33
C LEU A 108 5.62 17.66 28.75
N ARG A 109 5.93 16.88 29.78
CA ARG A 109 5.60 17.21 31.19
C ARG A 109 6.69 18.02 31.90
N ASN A 110 7.81 18.32 31.25
CA ASN A 110 8.86 19.13 31.85
C ASN A 110 8.51 20.62 31.78
N GLU A 111 7.91 21.14 32.85
CA GLU A 111 7.50 22.54 32.97
C GLU A 111 8.70 23.50 33.17
N HIS A 112 9.89 22.98 33.45
CA HIS A 112 11.11 23.78 33.68
C HIS A 112 11.90 24.08 32.39
N GLN A 113 11.42 23.65 31.23
CA GLN A 113 12.05 23.92 29.94
C GLN A 113 11.38 25.09 29.20
N THR A 114 12.13 25.75 28.32
CA THR A 114 11.58 26.69 27.35
C THR A 114 11.00 25.95 26.14
N LEU A 115 10.15 26.62 25.34
CA LEU A 115 9.63 26.05 24.09
C LEU A 115 10.75 25.62 23.13
N SER A 116 11.85 26.38 23.07
CA SER A 116 13.02 26.03 22.25
C SER A 116 13.70 24.75 22.75
N GLN A 117 13.84 24.58 24.08
CA GLN A 117 14.41 23.36 24.66
C GLN A 117 13.51 22.14 24.45
N MET A 118 12.19 22.33 24.50
CA MET A 118 11.23 21.28 24.20
C MET A 118 11.33 20.83 22.74
N GLN A 119 11.39 21.79 21.80
CA GLN A 119 11.55 21.50 20.38
C GLN A 119 12.84 20.72 20.11
N ASN A 120 13.97 21.18 20.65
CA ASN A 120 15.26 20.49 20.50
C ASN A 120 15.23 19.06 21.07
N SER A 121 14.55 18.85 22.20
CA SER A 121 14.40 17.52 22.81
C SER A 121 13.54 16.60 21.95
N MET A 122 12.49 17.14 21.33
CA MET A 122 11.64 16.43 20.38
C MET A 122 12.43 16.03 19.12
N ASP A 123 13.21 16.96 18.58
CA ASP A 123 14.05 16.73 17.39
C ASP A 123 15.11 15.67 17.67
N LYS A 124 15.69 15.65 18.88
CA LYS A 124 16.60 14.59 19.31
C LYS A 124 15.91 13.23 19.37
N LEU A 125 14.73 13.14 19.98
CA LEU A 125 13.96 11.89 20.05
C LEU A 125 13.61 11.37 18.65
N LYS A 126 13.26 12.27 17.73
CA LYS A 126 12.99 11.95 16.32
C LYS A 126 14.24 11.47 15.59
N ALA A 127 15.39 12.10 15.82
CA ALA A 127 16.65 11.72 15.20
C ALA A 127 17.15 10.34 15.65
N GLU A 128 16.98 10.01 16.93
CA GLU A 128 17.38 8.71 17.49
C GLU A 128 16.51 7.55 16.94
N HIS A 129 15.21 7.79 16.79
CA HIS A 129 14.25 6.75 16.39
C HIS A 129 13.18 7.26 15.40
N PRO A 130 13.53 7.57 14.15
CA PRO A 130 12.64 8.25 13.21
C PRO A 130 11.36 7.46 12.90
N ALA A 131 11.46 6.14 12.71
CA ALA A 131 10.29 5.29 12.43
C ALA A 131 9.35 5.19 13.65
N VAL A 132 9.90 5.06 14.85
CA VAL A 132 9.12 4.99 16.09
C VAL A 132 8.41 6.32 16.33
N PHE A 133 9.11 7.43 16.09
CA PHE A 133 8.56 8.77 16.21
C PHE A 133 7.40 9.02 15.24
N SER A 134 7.51 8.56 13.98
CA SER A 134 6.44 8.66 12.99
C SER A 134 5.14 7.97 13.45
N VAL A 135 5.26 6.78 14.04
CA VAL A 135 4.10 6.05 14.59
C VAL A 135 3.50 6.79 15.79
N LEU A 136 4.33 7.35 16.67
CA LEU A 136 3.85 8.17 17.79
C LEU A 136 3.13 9.44 17.31
N ASP A 137 3.69 10.15 16.33
CA ASP A 137 3.08 11.35 15.74
C ASP A 137 1.72 11.04 15.13
N THR A 138 1.61 9.94 14.38
CA THR A 138 0.34 9.46 13.83
C THR A 138 -0.68 9.15 14.92
N ALA A 139 -0.27 8.44 15.97
CA ALA A 139 -1.15 8.10 17.09
C ALA A 139 -1.63 9.34 17.86
N MET A 140 -0.78 10.37 18.01
CA MET A 140 -1.16 11.62 18.65
C MET A 140 -2.18 12.39 17.80
N LYS A 141 -1.96 12.49 16.48
CA LYS A 141 -2.91 13.13 15.55
C LYS A 141 -4.28 12.48 15.59
N GLU A 142 -4.33 11.15 15.62
CA GLU A 142 -5.58 10.38 15.70
C GLU A 142 -6.36 10.70 16.99
N VAL A 143 -5.67 10.81 18.13
CA VAL A 143 -6.31 11.10 19.42
C VAL A 143 -6.71 12.57 19.56
N MET A 144 -5.91 13.49 19.00
CA MET A 144 -6.18 14.93 19.07
C MET A 144 -7.33 15.36 18.16
N GLY A 145 -7.71 14.52 17.18
CA GLY A 145 -8.61 14.89 16.10
C GLY A 145 -7.96 15.88 15.14
N GLU A 146 -8.51 15.99 13.93
CA GLU A 146 -8.22 17.09 13.03
C GLU A 146 -8.73 18.37 13.70
N ASN A 147 -7.85 19.06 14.43
CA ASN A 147 -8.16 20.39 14.94
C ASN A 147 -8.21 21.32 13.73
N ASP A 148 -9.37 21.36 13.06
CA ASP A 148 -9.81 22.53 12.33
C ASP A 148 -9.81 23.67 13.35
N GLY A 149 -8.69 24.40 13.40
CA GLY A 149 -8.65 25.67 14.09
C GLY A 149 -9.76 26.59 13.56
N PRO A 150 -10.02 27.73 14.20
CA PRO A 150 -11.09 28.64 13.78
C PRO A 150 -10.89 29.26 12.38
N HIS A 151 -9.87 28.86 11.62
CA HIS A 151 -9.62 29.29 10.25
C HIS A 151 -9.52 28.05 9.36
N GLY A 152 -10.59 27.80 8.62
CA GLY A 152 -10.78 26.55 7.89
C GLY A 152 -10.14 26.47 6.51
N SER A 153 -10.27 25.30 5.92
CA SER A 153 -10.34 25.11 4.47
C SER A 153 -11.04 23.79 4.18
N GLN A 154 -12.10 23.86 3.38
CA GLN A 154 -12.95 22.73 3.00
C GLN A 154 -12.16 21.56 2.39
N ALA A 155 -12.35 20.35 2.90
CA ALA A 155 -12.02 19.12 2.19
C ALA A 155 -13.26 18.62 1.44
N LYS A 156 -13.23 18.65 0.10
CA LYS A 156 -14.18 17.90 -0.74
C LYS A 156 -13.83 16.40 -0.68
N PRO A 157 -14.82 15.49 -0.84
CA PRO A 157 -14.55 14.05 -0.81
C PRO A 157 -13.64 13.63 -1.98
N GLN A 158 -12.51 13.00 -1.66
CA GLN A 158 -11.71 12.28 -2.65
C GLN A 158 -12.48 11.01 -3.06
N GLU A 159 -13.14 11.05 -4.22
CA GLU A 159 -13.40 9.81 -4.97
C GLU A 159 -12.04 9.22 -5.38
N LEU A 160 -11.68 8.09 -4.78
CA LEU A 160 -10.60 7.23 -5.26
C LEU A 160 -10.95 6.73 -6.67
N ARG A 161 -10.51 7.47 -7.69
CA ARG A 161 -10.58 7.05 -9.08
C ARG A 161 -9.17 6.62 -9.50
N PHE A 162 -8.90 5.31 -9.47
CA PHE A 162 -7.66 4.75 -10.00
C PHE A 162 -7.54 5.15 -11.49
N PRO A 163 -6.38 5.69 -11.93
CA PRO A 163 -6.18 5.99 -13.34
C PRO A 163 -5.97 4.67 -14.08
N LEU A 164 -6.95 4.24 -14.89
CA LEU A 164 -6.70 3.25 -15.93
C LEU A 164 -5.75 3.89 -16.97
N PRO A 165 -4.70 3.19 -17.43
CA PRO A 165 -3.83 3.71 -18.47
C PRO A 165 -4.63 3.96 -19.75
N SER A 166 -4.47 5.14 -20.33
CA SER A 166 -5.18 5.57 -21.53
C SER A 166 -4.65 4.87 -22.78
N ILE A 167 -5.36 3.83 -23.23
CA ILE A 167 -5.05 3.06 -24.44
C ILE A 167 -5.52 3.82 -25.70
N PRO A 168 -4.67 4.02 -26.73
CA PRO A 168 -5.09 4.61 -28.01
C PRO A 168 -6.12 3.74 -28.74
N ARG A 169 -7.29 4.31 -29.07
CA ARG A 169 -8.43 3.61 -29.74
C ARG A 169 -8.07 2.85 -31.03
N ARG A 170 -6.95 3.17 -31.68
CA ARG A 170 -6.52 2.54 -32.95
C ARG A 170 -6.03 1.09 -32.78
N GLN A 171 -5.72 0.64 -31.57
CA GLN A 171 -5.22 -0.72 -31.31
C GLN A 171 -6.29 -1.71 -30.83
N LEU A 172 -7.56 -1.31 -30.77
CA LEU A 172 -8.66 -2.16 -30.28
C LEU A 172 -9.21 -3.06 -31.39
N SER A 173 -9.29 -4.37 -31.11
CA SER A 173 -9.93 -5.35 -31.98
C SER A 173 -11.45 -5.11 -32.09
N PRO A 174 -12.11 -5.55 -33.19
CA PRO A 174 -13.56 -5.39 -33.37
C PRO A 174 -14.42 -6.03 -32.26
N ARG A 175 -13.86 -7.01 -31.54
CA ARG A 175 -14.54 -7.70 -30.42
C ARG A 175 -14.61 -6.80 -29.18
N VAL A 176 -13.52 -6.11 -28.87
CA VAL A 176 -13.42 -5.17 -27.74
C VAL A 176 -14.21 -3.88 -28.02
N ARG A 177 -14.25 -3.43 -29.27
CA ARG A 177 -15.06 -2.26 -29.68
C ARG A 177 -16.57 -2.47 -29.48
N ARG A 178 -17.05 -3.71 -29.63
CA ARG A 178 -18.44 -4.12 -29.36
C ARG A 178 -18.77 -4.17 -27.88
N GLN A 179 -17.89 -4.74 -27.05
CA GLN A 179 -18.10 -4.77 -25.59
C GLN A 179 -18.10 -3.36 -24.97
N MET A 180 -17.37 -2.41 -25.55
CA MET A 180 -17.32 -1.02 -25.07
C MET A 180 -18.40 -0.11 -25.68
N GLY A 181 -19.30 -0.62 -26.53
CA GLY A 181 -20.37 0.18 -27.15
C GLY A 181 -19.86 1.27 -28.11
N LEU A 182 -18.63 1.15 -28.62
CA LEU A 182 -17.96 2.17 -29.43
C LEU A 182 -18.20 2.02 -30.94
N GLU A 183 -19.18 1.20 -31.34
CA GLU A 183 -19.38 0.81 -32.75
C GLU A 183 -20.07 1.89 -33.60
N ASN A 184 -20.69 2.92 -33.00
CA ASN A 184 -21.55 3.85 -33.75
C ASN A 184 -21.47 5.34 -33.38
N SER A 185 -20.31 5.85 -32.95
CA SER A 185 -20.08 7.30 -32.88
C SER A 185 -19.58 7.84 -34.22
N ARG A 186 -20.46 7.91 -35.23
CA ARG A 186 -20.19 8.70 -36.45
C ARG A 186 -20.27 10.19 -36.13
N SER A 187 -19.19 10.90 -36.47
CA SER A 187 -19.14 12.30 -36.91
C SER A 187 -19.98 13.33 -36.16
N ILE A 188 -19.38 13.91 -35.13
CA ILE A 188 -19.52 15.33 -34.78
C ILE A 188 -18.06 15.70 -34.49
N TRP A 189 -17.27 16.17 -35.45
CA TRP A 189 -17.24 17.54 -35.96
C TRP A 189 -16.73 17.54 -37.40
N GLY A 190 -17.45 18.24 -38.29
CA GLY A 190 -16.89 18.69 -39.55
C GLY A 190 -16.04 19.93 -39.31
N PHE A 191 -14.85 19.99 -39.91
CA PHE A 191 -14.23 21.24 -40.30
C PHE A 191 -13.63 21.07 -41.70
N LYS A 192 -13.89 22.12 -42.49
CA LYS A 192 -13.52 22.35 -43.89
C LYS A 192 -12.01 22.42 -44.07
#